data_AF-A0A2U3L615-F1
#
_entry.id   AF-A0A2U3L615-F1
#
_cell.length_a   1.000
_cell.length_b   1.000
_cell.length_c   1.000
_cell.angle_alpha   90.00
_cell.angle_beta   90.00
_cell.angle_gamma   90.00
#
_symmetry.space_group_name_H-M   'P 1'
#
loop_
_entity.id
_entity.type
_entity.pdbx_description
1 polymer ?
#
loop_
_entity_poly.entity_id
_entity_poly.type
_entity_poly.pdbx_seq_one_letter_code
_entity_poly.pdbx_strand_id
1 'polypeptide(L)'
;MLAEGKKPEPYHGYYFHILKAQGPEAEGGAMDYVVKGKMIGGFALVAFPAEYGVSGIQTFIVNHRGVVYEKDLGTGTVALARQMTRFNPDKTWKAIKGE
;
A
#
# COMPACT_ATOMS: atom_id res chain seq x y z
N MET A 1 -7.17 14.77 -15.15
CA MET A 1 -5.85 15.42 -15.27
C MET A 1 -4.94 14.82 -14.23
N LEU A 2 -3.92 14.06 -14.64
CA LEU A 2 -2.77 13.83 -13.77
C LEU A 2 -2.01 15.15 -13.77
N ALA A 3 -1.79 15.75 -12.60
CA ALA A 3 -1.02 16.99 -12.51
C ALA A 3 0.39 16.72 -13.06
N GLU A 4 0.78 17.46 -14.09
CA GLU A 4 2.12 17.41 -14.66
C GLU A 4 3.12 17.97 -13.64
N GLY A 5 4.19 17.23 -13.36
CA GLY A 5 5.48 17.82 -12.99
C GLY A 5 5.91 17.86 -11.52
N LYS A 6 5.09 17.53 -10.51
CA LYS A 6 5.59 17.37 -9.13
C LYS A 6 5.86 15.91 -8.80
N LYS A 7 7.13 15.61 -8.50
CA LYS A 7 7.49 14.36 -7.82
C LYS A 7 6.66 14.27 -6.53
N PRO A 8 6.12 13.10 -6.17
CA PRO A 8 5.46 12.93 -4.88
C PRO A 8 6.41 13.43 -3.79
N GLU A 9 5.90 14.23 -2.85
CA GLU A 9 6.63 14.61 -1.64
C GLU A 9 6.20 13.67 -0.51
N PRO A 10 7.13 13.18 0.33
CA PRO A 10 6.77 12.29 1.41
C PRO A 10 6.07 13.06 2.53
N TYR A 11 4.97 12.50 3.03
CA TYR A 11 4.25 13.03 4.19
C TYR A 11 4.79 12.38 5.46
N HIS A 12 5.33 13.19 6.38
CA HIS A 12 6.06 12.72 7.58
C HIS A 12 7.09 11.62 7.28
N GLY A 13 7.81 11.74 6.16
CA GLY A 13 8.84 10.77 5.77
C GLY A 13 8.31 9.50 5.10
N TYR A 14 7.02 9.45 4.72
CA TYR A 14 6.41 8.32 4.03
C TYR A 14 5.79 8.72 2.69
N TYR A 15 5.97 7.86 1.70
CA TYR A 15 5.22 7.91 0.45
C TYR A 15 3.98 7.05 0.53
N PHE A 16 2.95 7.45 -0.21
CA PHE A 16 1.67 6.75 -0.30
C PHE A 16 1.37 6.43 -1.75
N HIS A 17 0.90 5.20 -2.00
CA HIS A 17 0.49 4.75 -3.32
C HIS A 17 -0.84 4.02 -3.25
N ILE A 18 -1.75 4.34 -4.18
CA ILE A 18 -3.07 3.72 -4.26
C ILE A 18 -2.99 2.41 -5.01
N LEU A 19 -3.47 1.34 -4.37
CA LEU A 19 -3.62 0.02 -4.93
C LEU A 19 -5.05 -0.13 -5.46
N LYS A 20 -5.17 -0.59 -6.71
CA LYS A 20 -6.44 -0.58 -7.46
C LYS A 20 -7.14 -1.93 -7.50
N ALA A 21 -6.64 -2.91 -6.75
CA ALA A 21 -7.18 -4.25 -6.66
C ALA A 21 -6.73 -4.92 -5.36
N GLN A 22 -7.32 -6.06 -5.04
CA GLN A 22 -6.83 -7.02 -4.05
C GLN A 22 -6.47 -8.36 -4.69
N GLY A 23 -5.55 -9.07 -4.03
CA GLY A 23 -5.11 -10.42 -4.39
C GLY A 23 -5.83 -11.52 -3.59
N PRO A 24 -5.50 -12.79 -3.86
CA PRO A 24 -6.17 -13.94 -3.26
C PRO A 24 -5.99 -14.08 -1.74
N GLU A 25 -4.93 -13.51 -1.17
CA GLU A 25 -4.67 -13.55 0.28
C GLU A 25 -5.43 -12.47 1.05
N ALA A 26 -6.08 -11.53 0.35
CA ALA A 26 -6.97 -10.57 0.98
C ALA A 26 -8.30 -11.23 1.37
N GLU A 27 -8.89 -10.78 2.47
CA GLU A 27 -10.25 -11.18 2.82
C GLU A 27 -11.24 -10.77 1.71
N GLY A 28 -12.05 -11.72 1.24
CA GLY A 28 -12.90 -11.56 0.05
C GLY A 28 -12.26 -12.00 -1.27
N GLY A 29 -10.99 -12.42 -1.27
CA GLY A 29 -10.30 -12.96 -2.44
C GLY A 29 -9.88 -11.91 -3.46
N ALA A 30 -9.40 -12.36 -4.63
CA ALA A 30 -8.91 -11.46 -5.67
C ALA A 30 -10.04 -10.68 -6.35
N MET A 31 -9.89 -9.35 -6.45
CA MET A 31 -10.90 -8.47 -7.03
C MET A 31 -10.27 -7.17 -7.53
N ASP A 32 -10.74 -6.65 -8.67
CA ASP A 32 -10.41 -5.30 -9.13
C ASP A 32 -11.33 -4.26 -8.48
N TYR A 33 -10.76 -3.17 -7.98
CA TYR A 33 -11.52 -2.09 -7.37
C TYR A 33 -12.07 -1.09 -8.39
N VAL A 34 -11.48 -1.05 -9.58
CA VAL A 34 -11.83 -0.10 -10.64
C VAL A 34 -12.75 -0.78 -11.65
N VAL A 35 -13.99 -0.31 -11.72
CA VAL A 35 -15.01 -0.77 -12.68
C VAL A 35 -15.42 0.42 -13.54
N LYS A 36 -15.30 0.29 -14.88
CA LYS A 36 -15.60 1.38 -15.84
C LYS A 36 -14.89 2.70 -15.49
N GLY A 37 -13.63 2.61 -15.05
CA GLY A 37 -12.81 3.77 -14.67
C GLY A 37 -13.17 4.40 -13.32
N LYS A 38 -14.14 3.83 -12.58
CA LYS A 38 -14.59 4.31 -11.27
C LYS A 38 -14.15 3.34 -10.17
N MET A 39 -13.71 3.88 -9.04
CA MET A 39 -13.30 3.11 -7.87
C MET A 39 -14.54 2.71 -7.06
N ILE A 40 -15.11 1.55 -7.37
CA ILE A 40 -16.40 1.07 -6.84
C ILE A 40 -16.20 -0.16 -5.93
N GLY A 41 -15.28 -1.06 -6.29
CA GLY A 41 -15.05 -2.31 -5.55
C GLY A 41 -14.28 -2.14 -4.24
N GLY A 42 -13.93 -0.90 -3.88
CA GLY A 42 -13.13 -0.57 -2.72
C GLY A 42 -11.89 0.24 -3.10
N PHE A 43 -10.92 0.25 -2.19
CA PHE A 43 -9.60 0.84 -2.39
C PHE A 43 -8.62 0.24 -1.39
N ALA A 44 -7.33 0.42 -1.68
CA ALA A 44 -6.27 0.17 -0.72
C ALA A 44 -5.09 1.12 -0.94
N LEU A 45 -4.24 1.20 0.08
CA LEU A 45 -3.05 2.04 0.11
C LEU A 45 -1.87 1.20 0.56
N VAL A 46 -0.70 1.51 0.00
CA VAL A 46 0.60 1.18 0.60
C VAL A 46 1.26 2.46 1.06
N ALA A 47 1.81 2.45 2.28
CA ALA A 47 2.67 3.49 2.82
C ALA A 47 4.06 2.91 3.06
N PHE A 48 5.09 3.61 2.61
CA PHE A 48 6.48 3.15 2.72
C PHE A 48 7.43 4.32 3.01
N PRO A 49 8.53 4.10 3.75
CA PRO A 49 9.48 5.15 4.06
C PRO A 49 10.08 5.76 2.79
N ALA A 50 10.24 7.08 2.80
CA ALA A 50 10.97 7.81 1.78
C ALA A 50 12.41 7.32 1.64
N GLU A 51 13.04 6.96 2.76
CA GLU A 51 14.37 6.37 2.84
C GLU A 51 14.38 5.27 3.91
N TYR A 52 14.61 4.04 3.48
CA TYR A 52 14.65 2.87 4.37
C TYR A 52 15.76 3.01 5.41
N GLY A 53 15.43 2.76 6.67
CA GLY A 53 16.35 2.89 7.81
C GLY A 53 16.57 4.32 8.30
N VAL A 54 16.10 5.33 7.56
CA VAL A 54 16.23 6.76 7.93
C VAL A 54 14.88 7.35 8.31
N SER A 55 13.91 7.33 7.39
CA SER A 55 12.57 7.85 7.65
C SER A 55 11.62 6.79 8.21
N GLY A 56 12.04 5.52 8.17
CA GLY A 56 11.31 4.39 8.70
C GLY A 56 11.85 3.05 8.19
N ILE A 57 11.37 1.96 8.79
CA ILE A 57 11.73 0.58 8.40
C ILE A 57 10.51 -0.15 7.82
N GLN A 58 9.33 0.05 8.44
CA GLN A 58 8.13 -0.70 8.09
C GLN A 58 7.44 -0.17 6.83
N THR A 59 6.93 -1.10 6.02
CA THR A 59 5.93 -0.83 4.99
C THR A 59 4.56 -1.20 5.54
N PHE A 60 3.56 -0.36 5.28
CA PHE A 60 2.19 -0.58 5.72
C PHE A 60 1.25 -0.74 4.54
N ILE A 61 0.27 -1.64 4.66
CA ILE A 61 -0.85 -1.73 3.72
C ILE A 61 -2.17 -1.73 4.46
N VAL A 62 -3.17 -1.08 3.88
CA VAL A 62 -4.54 -1.00 4.42
C VAL A 62 -5.54 -0.95 3.27
N ASN A 63 -6.67 -1.63 3.41
CA ASN A 63 -7.80 -1.50 2.49
C ASN A 63 -8.98 -0.81 3.17
N HIS A 64 -10.07 -0.64 2.42
CA HIS A 64 -11.33 -0.05 2.89
C HIS A 64 -11.97 -0.69 4.14
N ARG A 65 -11.47 -1.85 4.60
CA ARG A 65 -11.92 -2.50 5.85
C ARG A 65 -11.16 -2.02 7.09
N GLY A 66 -10.09 -1.25 6.93
CA GLY A 66 -9.39 -0.58 8.03
C GLY A 66 -8.36 -1.42 8.80
N VAL A 67 -8.15 -2.70 8.46
CA VAL A 67 -7.07 -3.49 9.06
C VAL A 67 -5.74 -3.07 8.44
N VAL A 68 -4.83 -2.57 9.27
CA VAL A 68 -3.47 -2.19 8.86
C VAL A 68 -2.55 -3.38 9.05
N TYR A 69 -1.77 -3.69 8.01
CA TYR A 69 -0.71 -4.69 8.06
C TYR A 69 0.65 -4.02 7.93
N GLU A 70 1.65 -4.54 8.62
CA GLU A 70 3.05 -4.12 8.52
C GLU A 70 3.95 -5.25 8.01
N LYS A 71 5.00 -4.86 7.28
CA LYS A 71 6.10 -5.75 6.87
C LYS A 71 7.36 -4.95 6.59
N ASP A 72 8.50 -5.45 7.06
CA ASP A 72 9.81 -4.98 6.64
C ASP A 72 10.17 -5.63 5.28
N LEU A 73 10.33 -4.81 4.24
CA LEU A 73 10.72 -5.24 2.90
C LEU A 73 12.23 -5.09 2.63
N GLY A 74 13.00 -4.71 3.65
CA GLY A 74 14.43 -4.49 3.59
C GLY A 74 14.81 -3.27 2.75
N THR A 75 16.06 -3.24 2.29
CA THR A 75 16.60 -2.19 1.42
C THR A 75 15.85 -2.05 0.09
N GLY A 76 15.07 -3.06 -0.31
CA GLY A 76 14.20 -3.05 -1.49
C GLY A 76 12.87 -2.30 -1.31
N THR A 77 12.56 -1.81 -0.11
CA THR A 77 11.26 -1.20 0.25
C THR A 77 10.74 -0.21 -0.78
N VAL A 78 11.54 0.80 -1.16
CA VAL A 78 11.10 1.85 -2.09
C VAL A 78 10.78 1.30 -3.48
N ALA A 79 11.60 0.36 -3.98
CA ALA A 79 11.41 -0.22 -5.31
C ALA A 79 10.21 -1.16 -5.34
N LEU A 80 10.06 -2.01 -4.32
CA LEU A 80 8.97 -2.98 -4.21
C LEU A 80 7.63 -2.27 -4.02
N ALA A 81 7.53 -1.33 -3.09
CA ALA A 81 6.29 -0.64 -2.77
C ALA A 81 5.74 0.19 -3.95
N ARG A 82 6.62 0.81 -4.75
CA ARG A 82 6.23 1.52 -5.98
C ARG A 82 5.67 0.62 -7.08
N GLN A 83 6.03 -0.66 -7.07
CA GLN A 83 5.57 -1.66 -8.04
C GLN A 83 4.32 -2.41 -7.55
N MET A 84 3.94 -2.24 -6.28
CA MET A 84 2.73 -2.87 -5.76
C MET A 84 1.50 -2.34 -6.47
N THR A 85 0.68 -3.25 -6.99
CA THR A 85 -0.57 -2.91 -7.68
C THR A 85 -1.80 -3.43 -6.93
N ARG A 86 -1.59 -4.34 -5.97
CA ARG A 86 -2.65 -5.06 -5.26
C ARG A 86 -2.42 -5.08 -3.76
N PHE A 87 -3.49 -4.98 -3.00
CA PHE A 87 -3.52 -5.33 -1.58
C PHE A 87 -3.56 -6.86 -1.45
N ASN A 88 -2.50 -7.47 -0.95
CA ASN A 88 -2.37 -8.93 -0.83
C ASN A 88 -1.57 -9.31 0.42
N PRO A 89 -2.16 -9.17 1.62
CA PRO A 89 -1.51 -9.49 2.89
C PRO A 89 -1.38 -11.00 3.07
N ASP A 90 -0.38 -11.61 2.42
CA ASP A 90 -0.03 -13.01 2.67
C ASP A 90 0.42 -13.25 4.13
N LYS A 91 0.72 -14.51 4.48
CA LYS A 91 1.10 -14.92 5.85
C LYS A 91 2.36 -14.24 6.41
N THR A 92 3.15 -13.56 5.59
CA THR A 92 4.35 -12.83 6.03
C THR A 92 4.04 -11.40 6.45
N TRP A 93 2.83 -10.90 6.17
CA TRP A 93 2.34 -9.62 6.68
C TRP A 93 1.77 -9.78 8.08
N LYS A 94 2.08 -8.83 8.96
CA LYS A 94 1.60 -8.84 10.33
C LYS A 94 0.49 -7.81 10.50
N ALA A 95 -0.68 -8.23 10.96
CA ALA A 95 -1.74 -7.28 11.31
C ALA A 95 -1.35 -6.49 12.57
N ILE A 96 -1.48 -5.17 12.51
CA ILE A 96 -1.29 -4.28 13.66
C ILE A 96 -2.57 -4.29 14.49
N LYS A 97 -2.44 -4.51 15.79
CA LYS A 97 -3.51 -4.22 16.74
C LYS A 97 -3.27 -2.80 17.24
N GLY A 98 -4.27 -1.93 17.07
CA GLY A 98 -4.28 -0.65 17.76
C GLY A 98 -4.30 -0.88 19.27
N GLU A 99 -3.75 0.08 20.02
CA GLU A 99 -3.93 0.15 21.47
C GLU A 99 -5.39 0.49 21.83
#